data_AF-A0A2D0CI06-F1
#
_entry.id   AF-A0A2D0CI06-F1
#
_cell.length_a   1.000
_cell.length_b   1.000
_cell.length_c   1.000
_cell.angle_alpha   90.00
_cell.angle_beta   90.00
_cell.angle_gamma   90.00
#
_symmetry.space_group_name_H-M   'P 1'
#
loop_
_entity.id
_entity.type
_entity.pdbx_description
1 polymer ?
#
loop_
_entity_poly.entity_id
_entity_poly.type
_entity_poly.pdbx_seq_one_letter_code
_entity_poly.pdbx_strand_id
1 'polypeptide(L)' 'MSKRSGIPYVEGKETKKLSCTIPKRKESYYTVKKEIILHARDQYTFEPNIKH' A
#
# COMPACT_ATOMS: atom_id res chain seq x y z
N MET A 1 8.28 17.25 -13.57
CA MET A 1 7.28 16.17 -13.33
C MET A 1 7.57 15.55 -11.98
N SER A 2 6.60 15.56 -11.06
CA SER A 2 6.77 15.00 -9.71
C SER A 2 6.97 13.48 -9.80
N LYS A 3 8.14 12.98 -9.38
CA LYS A 3 8.47 11.53 -9.33
C LYS A 3 7.87 10.86 -8.10
N ARG A 4 6.57 11.06 -7.82
CA ARG A 4 5.93 10.45 -6.64
C ARG A 4 5.13 9.23 -7.07
N SER A 5 5.55 8.06 -6.60
CA SER A 5 4.80 6.82 -6.74
C SER A 5 3.66 6.75 -5.72
N GLY A 6 2.55 6.11 -6.10
CA GLY A 6 1.51 5.70 -5.16
C GLY A 6 1.82 4.32 -4.60
N ILE A 7 1.59 4.09 -3.31
CA ILE A 7 1.88 2.81 -2.65
C ILE A 7 0.69 2.41 -1.76
N PRO A 8 -0.42 1.90 -2.33
CA PRO A 8 -1.48 1.32 -1.53
C PRO A 8 -1.03 0.01 -0.89
N TYR A 9 -1.62 -0.31 0.27
CA TYR A 9 -1.53 -1.62 0.89
C TYR A 9 -2.75 -2.45 0.47
N VAL A 10 -2.64 -3.78 0.42
CA VAL A 10 -3.77 -4.67 0.15
C VAL A 10 -3.66 -5.96 0.97
N GLU A 11 -4.72 -6.75 0.99
CA GLU A 11 -4.66 -8.12 1.52
C GLU A 11 -3.68 -9.01 0.75
N GLY A 12 -3.00 -9.91 1.48
CA GLY A 12 -2.09 -10.91 0.94
C GLY A 12 -0.78 -11.00 1.72
N LYS A 13 0.24 -11.58 1.08
CA LYS A 13 1.56 -11.75 1.69
C LYS A 13 2.21 -10.40 1.97
N GLU A 14 2.51 -10.15 3.24
CA GLU A 14 3.10 -8.89 3.69
C GLU A 14 4.45 -8.61 3.01
N THR A 15 4.66 -7.34 2.65
CA THR A 15 5.94 -6.87 2.15
C THR A 15 6.92 -6.79 3.32
N LYS A 16 8.04 -7.51 3.23
CA LYS A 16 9.03 -7.61 4.32
C LYS A 16 9.62 -6.27 4.76
N LYS A 17 9.78 -5.34 3.84
CA LYS A 17 10.32 -4.00 4.07
C LYS A 17 9.40 -2.98 3.42
N LEU A 18 8.70 -2.20 4.24
CA LEU A 18 7.79 -1.18 3.76
C LEU A 18 8.57 0.00 3.13
N SER A 19 8.06 0.48 2.01
CA SER A 19 8.55 1.66 1.29
C SER A 19 8.09 2.95 1.98
N CYS A 20 6.96 2.90 2.68
CA CYS A 20 6.40 4.03 3.41
C CYS A 20 6.36 3.78 4.93
N THR A 21 6.36 4.86 5.71
CA THR A 21 6.20 4.78 7.16
C THR A 21 4.72 4.90 7.52
N ILE A 22 4.19 3.91 8.25
CA ILE A 22 2.86 4.02 8.84
C ILE A 22 2.89 5.12 9.91
N PRO A 23 1.89 6.02 9.96
CA PRO A 23 1.87 7.09 10.96
C PRO A 23 2.01 6.56 12.38
N LYS A 24 2.82 7.24 13.20
CA LYS A 24 3.05 6.86 14.59
C LYS A 24 1.74 6.78 15.36
N ARG A 25 1.60 5.76 16.23
CA ARG A 25 0.40 5.49 17.05
C ARG A 25 -0.83 5.08 16.24
N LYS A 26 -0.66 4.75 14.95
CA LYS A 26 -1.73 4.23 14.09
C LYS A 26 -1.44 2.82 13.57
N GLU A 27 -0.30 2.24 13.92
CA GLU A 27 0.21 0.97 13.38
C GLU A 27 -0.76 -0.20 13.57
N SER A 28 -1.51 -0.21 14.68
CA SER A 28 -2.53 -1.23 14.96
C SER A 28 -3.76 -1.17 14.06
N TYR A 29 -4.04 -0.01 13.45
CA TYR A 29 -5.20 0.17 12.57
C TYR A 29 -4.89 -0.18 11.10
N TYR A 30 -3.61 -0.30 10.73
CA TYR A 30 -3.19 -0.74 9.40
C TYR A 30 -2.92 -2.25 9.44
N THR A 31 -3.99 -3.02 9.24
CA THR A 31 -3.95 -4.48 9.40
C THR A 31 -3.46 -5.23 8.16
N VAL A 32 -3.24 -4.54 7.04
CA VAL A 32 -2.74 -5.11 5.78
C VAL A 32 -1.49 -4.37 5.32
N LYS A 33 -0.51 -5.11 4.78
CA LYS A 33 0.84 -4.59 4.53
C LYS A 33 1.48 -5.13 3.24
N LYS A 34 0.69 -5.65 2.30
CA LYS A 34 1.19 -5.98 0.95
C LYS A 34 1.19 -4.71 0.12
N GLU A 35 2.37 -4.19 -0.19
CA GLU A 35 2.54 -2.99 -1.01
C GLU A 35 2.33 -3.27 -2.50
N ILE A 36 1.59 -2.39 -3.17
CA ILE A 36 1.58 -2.31 -4.64
C ILE A 36 2.30 -1.02 -5.02
N ILE A 37 3.38 -1.11 -5.79
CA ILE A 37 4.13 0.08 -6.23
C ILE A 37 3.53 0.54 -7.55
N LEU A 38 2.97 1.76 -7.57
CA LEU A 38 2.38 2.37 -8.75
C LEU A 38 3.23 3.55 -9.22
N HIS A 39 3.81 3.43 -10.40
CA HIS A 39 4.46 4.50 -11.13
C HIS A 39 3.45 5.30 -11.96
N ALA A 40 3.92 6.37 -12.60
CA ALA A 40 3.06 7.19 -13.44
C ALA A 40 2.46 6.36 -14.58
N ARG A 41 1.13 6.38 -14.68
CA ARG A 41 0.29 5.59 -15.61
C ARG A 41 0.05 4.14 -15.22
N ASP A 42 0.60 3.67 -14.10
CA ASP A 42 0.22 2.36 -13.57
C ASP A 42 -1.19 2.44 -12.96
N GLN A 43 -1.92 1.34 -13.07
CA GLN A 43 -3.25 1.20 -12.48
C GLN A 43 -3.33 -0.12 -11.72
N TYR A 44 -4.07 -0.09 -10.61
CA TYR A 44 -4.40 -1.28 -9.84
C TYR A 44 -5.89 -1.26 -9.49
N THR A 45 -6.54 -2.40 -9.65
CA THR A 45 -7.95 -2.59 -9.30
C THR A 45 -8.01 -3.32 -7.96
N PHE A 46 -8.72 -2.73 -6.99
CA PHE A 46 -9.03 -3.41 -5.74
C PHE A 46 -10.25 -4.30 -5.96
N GLU A 47 -10.13 -5.57 -5.58
CA GLU A 47 -11.27 -6.47 -5.58
C GLU A 47 -12.32 -6.01 -4.56
N PRO A 48 -13.62 -6.31 -4.76
CA PRO A 48 -14.64 -5.99 -3.78
C PRO A 48 -14.39 -6.74 -2.47
N ASN A 49 -14.78 -6.11 -1.35
CA ASN A 49 -14.73 -6.70 -0.01
C ASN A 49 -13.33 -7.12 0.50
N ILE A 50 -12.25 -6.53 -0.03
CA ILE A 50 -10.90 -6.68 0.53
C ILE A 50 -10.44 -5.40 1.21
N LYS A 51 -9.65 -5.53 2.28
CA LYS A 51 -8.95 -4.39 2.90
C LYS A 51 -7.82 -3.88 2.00
N HIS A 52 -7.68 -2.56 1.95
CA HIS A 52 -6.63 -1.84 1.25
C HIS A 52 -6.30 -0.52 1.95
#